data_AF-A0A3B8WDD4-F1
#
_entry.id   AF-A0A3B8WDD4-F1
#
_cell.length_a   1.000
_cell.length_b   1.000
_cell.length_c   1.000
_cell.angle_alpha   90.00
_cell.angle_beta   90.00
_cell.angle_gamma   90.00
#
_symmetry.space_group_name_H-M   'P 1'
#
loop_
_entity.id
_entity.type
_entity.pdbx_description
1 polymer ?
#
loop_
_entity_poly.entity_id
_entity_poly.type
_entity_poly.pdbx_seq_one_letter_code
_entity_poly.pdbx_strand_id
1 'polypeptide(L)' 'TVDEAKRLSAELAKDPKVCAWEVVEVNPTLDTENRMAESAFEILEATAKSIIDRPVLAE' A
#
# COMPACT_ATOMS: atom_id res chain seq x y z
N THR A 1 6.90 -11.14 -4.35
CA THR A 1 6.00 -11.72 -3.33
C THR A 1 5.25 -10.61 -2.61
N VAL A 2 4.24 -10.91 -1.79
CA VAL A 2 3.47 -9.89 -1.03
C VAL A 2 4.40 -9.08 -0.12
N ASP A 3 5.35 -9.72 0.58
CA ASP A 3 6.30 -9.04 1.45
C ASP A 3 7.22 -8.05 0.71
N GLU A 4 7.62 -8.38 -0.51
CA GLU A 4 8.42 -7.47 -1.35
C GLU A 4 7.61 -6.24 -1.76
N ALA A 5 6.34 -6.44 -2.14
CA ALA A 5 5.43 -5.35 -2.48
C ALA A 5 5.16 -4.44 -1.28
N LYS A 6 4.93 -5.02 -0.09
CA LYS A 6 4.78 -4.26 1.17
C LYS A 6 5.99 -3.38 1.45
N ARG A 7 7.20 -3.95 1.40
CA ARG A 7 8.44 -3.19 1.63
C ARG A 7 8.62 -2.07 0.61
N LEU A 8 8.46 -2.37 -0.68
CA LEU A 8 8.62 -1.37 -1.73
C LEU A 8 7.62 -0.22 -1.60
N SER A 9 6.33 -0.53 -1.45
CA SER A 9 5.28 0.49 -1.34
C SER A 9 5.46 1.34 -0.09
N ALA A 10 5.80 0.74 1.05
CA ALA A 10 6.09 1.48 2.28
C ALA A 10 7.30 2.42 2.12
N GLU A 11 8.42 1.96 1.53
CA GLU A 11 9.59 2.81 1.33
C GLU A 11 9.29 4.00 0.40
N LEU A 12 8.62 3.77 -0.72
CA LEU A 12 8.22 4.85 -1.64
C LEU A 12 7.26 5.83 -0.97
N ALA A 13 6.33 5.32 -0.16
CA ALA A 13 5.35 6.14 0.55
C ALA A 13 5.95 7.00 1.67
N LYS A 14 7.24 6.91 1.99
CA LYS A 14 7.88 7.87 2.91
C LYS A 14 8.16 9.23 2.27
N ASP A 15 8.29 9.29 0.94
CA ASP A 15 8.59 10.53 0.24
C ASP A 15 7.37 11.48 0.28
N PRO A 16 7.52 12.72 0.80
CA PRO A 16 6.42 13.70 0.83
C PRO A 16 5.90 14.08 -0.56
N LYS A 17 6.64 13.81 -1.63
CA LYS A 17 6.20 14.04 -3.03
C LYS A 17 5.18 13.02 -3.51
N VAL A 18 5.03 11.88 -2.83
CA VAL A 18 3.99 10.90 -3.16
C VAL A 18 2.66 11.41 -2.63
N CYS A 19 1.88 12.01 -3.53
CA CYS A 19 0.58 12.63 -3.23
C CYS A 19 -0.56 11.61 -3.11
N ALA A 20 -0.47 10.52 -3.87
CA ALA A 20 -1.49 9.48 -3.93
C ALA A 20 -0.83 8.12 -4.17
N TRP A 21 -1.48 7.08 -3.67
CA TRP A 21 -1.12 5.70 -3.89
C TRP A 21 -2.41 4.90 -4.07
N GLU A 22 -2.44 4.03 -5.08
CA GLU A 22 -3.64 3.26 -5.44
C GLU A 22 -3.29 1.79 -5.65
N VAL A 23 -4.25 0.91 -5.35
CA VAL A 23 -4.22 -0.50 -5.72
C VAL A 23 -5.30 -0.72 -6.75
N VAL A 24 -4.91 -1.31 -7.87
CA VAL A 24 -5.78 -1.64 -8.99
C VAL A 24 -5.76 -3.15 -9.25
N GLU A 25 -6.66 -3.61 -10.13
CA GLU A 25 -6.70 -4.99 -10.61
C GLU A 25 -6.99 -6.07 -9.53
N VAL A 26 -7.62 -5.68 -8.41
CA VAL A 26 -8.24 -6.65 -7.51
C VAL A 26 -9.57 -7.09 -8.12
N ASN A 27 -9.64 -8.33 -8.61
CA ASN A 27 -10.83 -8.87 -9.26
C ASN A 27 -11.50 -9.97 -8.41
N PRO A 28 -12.62 -9.69 -7.72
CA PRO A 28 -13.32 -10.66 -6.89
C PRO A 28 -13.81 -11.91 -7.64
N THR A 29 -14.05 -11.83 -8.94
CA THR A 29 -14.55 -12.97 -9.73
C THR A 29 -13.47 -14.00 -10.08
N LEU A 30 -12.20 -13.58 -10.05
CA LEU A 30 -11.04 -14.44 -10.25
C LEU A 30 -10.33 -14.78 -8.93
N ASP A 31 -10.81 -14.23 -7.81
CA ASP A 31 -10.20 -14.43 -6.50
C ASP A 31 -10.63 -15.78 -5.92
N THR A 32 -9.68 -16.45 -5.28
CA THR A 32 -9.93 -17.73 -4.57
C THR A 32 -9.76 -17.46 -3.09
N GLU A 33 -10.84 -17.63 -2.32
CA GLU A 33 -10.85 -17.40 -0.87
C GLU A 33 -10.37 -15.98 -0.48
N ASN A 34 -10.68 -14.95 -1.29
CA ASN A 34 -10.29 -13.55 -1.06
C ASN A 34 -8.78 -13.28 -0.95
N ARG A 35 -7.92 -14.20 -1.39
CA ARG A 35 -6.46 -14.07 -1.26
C ARG A 35 -5.91 -12.82 -1.94
N MET A 36 -6.47 -12.45 -3.09
CA MET A 36 -6.07 -11.22 -3.80
C MET A 36 -6.47 -9.99 -2.99
N ALA A 37 -7.69 -9.96 -2.46
CA ALA A 37 -8.16 -8.89 -1.59
C ALA A 37 -7.33 -8.77 -0.30
N GLU A 38 -7.05 -9.88 0.38
CA GLU A 38 -6.23 -9.89 1.60
C GLU A 38 -4.80 -9.40 1.31
N SER A 39 -4.17 -9.90 0.24
CA SER A 39 -2.84 -9.44 -0.17
C SER A 39 -2.80 -7.95 -0.49
N ALA A 40 -3.80 -7.45 -1.22
CA ALA A 40 -3.94 -6.03 -1.53
C ALA A 40 -4.13 -5.19 -0.26
N PHE A 41 -4.95 -5.67 0.69
CA PHE A 41 -5.21 -4.99 1.95
C PHE A 41 -3.96 -4.90 2.82
N GLU A 42 -3.18 -5.98 2.94
CA GLU A 42 -1.92 -5.96 3.67
C GLU A 42 -0.90 -4.95 3.12
N ILE A 43 -0.84 -4.80 1.79
CA ILE A 43 0.03 -3.80 1.15
C ILE A 43 -0.50 -2.39 1.42
N LEU A 44 -1.81 -2.18 1.33
CA LEU A 44 -2.46 -0.91 1.63
C LEU A 44 -2.18 -0.48 3.07
N GLU A 45 -2.36 -1.37 4.06
CA GLU A 45 -2.12 -1.05 5.47
C GLU A 45 -0.66 -0.65 5.74
N ALA A 46 0.30 -1.40 5.19
CA ALA A 46 1.72 -1.07 5.33
C ALA A 46 2.06 0.29 4.69
N THR A 47 1.48 0.57 3.53
CA THR A 47 1.71 1.82 2.80
C THR A 47 1.06 2.99 3.52
N ALA A 48 -0.20 2.86 3.93
CA ALA A 48 -0.94 3.89 4.66
C ALA A 48 -0.27 4.25 5.99
N LYS A 49 0.23 3.26 6.73
CA LYS A 49 1.01 3.50 7.94
C LYS A 49 2.24 4.37 7.64
N SER A 50 2.97 4.07 6.58
CA SER A 50 4.14 4.84 6.17
C SER A 50 3.81 6.28 5.75
N ILE A 51 2.59 6.53 5.26
CA ILE A 51 2.08 7.87 4.96
C ILE A 51 1.73 8.64 6.24
N ILE A 52 1.07 7.98 7.20
CA ILE A 52 0.69 8.57 8.49
C ILE A 52 1.92 8.95 9.31
N ASP A 53 2.98 8.12 9.25
CA ASP A 53 4.23 8.35 9.96
C ASP A 53 5.12 9.43 9.32
N ARG A 54 4.69 10.07 8.21
CA ARG A 54 5.44 11.17 7.58
C ARG A 54 5.55 12.36 8.54
N PRO A 55 6.71 13.03 8.59
CA PRO A 55 6.80 14.29 9.32
C PRO A 55 5.86 15.32 8.68
N VAL A 56 5.06 16.00 9.51
CA VAL A 56 4.28 17.16 9.06
C VAL A 56 5.28 18.21 8.60
N LEU A 57 5.24 18.55 7.31
CA LEU A 57 5.99 19.68 6.78
C LEU A 57 5.39 20.94 7.42
N ALA A 58 6.13 21.55 8.35
CA ALA A 58 5.78 22.89 8.82
C ALA A 58 6.02 23.86 7.64
N GLU A 59 4.93 24.44 7.13
CA GLU A 59 4.98 25.55 6.16
C GLU A 59 5.49 26.85 6.80
#